data_AF-A0A7S2LYL3-F1
#
_entry.id   AF-A0A7S2LYL3-F1
#
_cell.length_a   1.000
_cell.length_b   1.000
_cell.length_c   1.000
_cell.angle_alpha   90.00
_cell.angle_beta   90.00
_cell.angle_gamma   90.00
#
_symmetry.space_group_name_H-M   'P 1'
#
loop_
_entity.id
_entity.type
_entity.pdbx_description
1 polymer ?
#
loop_
_entity_poly.entity_id
_entity_poly.type
_entity_poly.pdbx_seq_one_letter_code
_entity_poly.pdbx_strand_id
1 'polypeptide(L)'
;FRQPESNHLGDCPICCLPLPLDPQKTTFTGCCSKTVCNGCICANMIRELEGKLQPKCPFCRRSVPKSQEERERNMMKRIEASDREAMCEMGTRRCGEGDYSAAFDYWTRAAALGDIHAHFELSILYRDGRVVEKDDKKQLHHLEVAAIGGDVSARNNLGLFEEKTGRTDRAVKHYIIAAKLGCDSVLIALKELFKMGMVSKEDFAGALRGHQAAIDAMKSPQREAAEEYKARGKGK
;
A
#
# COMPACT_ATOMS: atom_id res chain seq x y z
N PHE A 1 -2.58 1.27 21.24
CA PHE A 1 -3.19 0.79 19.98
C PHE A 1 -3.91 1.95 19.30
N ARG A 2 -3.22 2.72 18.45
CA ARG A 2 -3.82 3.84 17.72
C ARG A 2 -4.45 3.33 16.41
N GLN A 3 -5.73 3.59 16.20
CA GLN A 3 -6.38 3.42 14.90
C GLN A 3 -5.93 4.58 14.00
N PRO A 4 -5.38 4.34 12.80
CA PRO A 4 -5.08 5.40 11.85
C PRO A 4 -6.36 5.84 11.12
N GLU A 5 -6.40 7.10 10.68
CA GLU A 5 -7.56 7.69 9.99
C GLU A 5 -7.78 7.07 8.61
N SER A 6 -6.68 6.75 7.91
CA SER A 6 -6.68 6.08 6.62
C SER A 6 -5.59 5.01 6.56
N ASN A 7 -5.59 4.19 5.51
CA ASN A 7 -4.44 3.36 5.21
C ASN A 7 -3.26 4.23 4.71
N HIS A 8 -2.05 3.66 4.74
CA HIS A 8 -0.81 4.35 4.37
C HIS A 8 -0.72 4.79 2.90
N LEU A 9 -1.51 4.20 2.00
CA LEU A 9 -1.52 4.60 0.58
C LEU A 9 -2.17 5.98 0.41
N GLY A 10 -3.04 6.38 1.34
CA GLY A 10 -3.78 7.63 1.30
C GLY A 10 -4.84 7.64 0.19
N ASP A 11 -5.21 8.83 -0.26
CA ASP A 11 -6.27 9.03 -1.25
C ASP A 11 -5.73 9.20 -2.67
N CYS A 12 -6.50 8.73 -3.64
CA CYS A 12 -6.22 9.00 -5.04
C CYS A 12 -6.30 10.51 -5.29
N PRO A 13 -5.26 11.15 -5.86
CA PRO A 13 -5.23 12.61 -5.99
C PRO A 13 -6.16 13.15 -7.09
N ILE A 14 -6.93 12.29 -7.76
CA ILE A 14 -7.87 12.65 -8.81
C ILE A 14 -9.32 12.54 -8.34
N CYS A 15 -9.69 11.42 -7.71
CA CYS A 15 -11.05 11.21 -7.22
C CYS A 15 -11.21 11.47 -5.72
N CYS A 16 -10.12 11.74 -4.99
CA CYS A 16 -10.12 11.99 -3.54
C CYS A 16 -10.74 10.85 -2.72
N LEU A 17 -10.68 9.63 -3.24
CA LEU A 17 -11.13 8.42 -2.55
C LEU A 17 -9.92 7.59 -2.12
N PRO A 18 -9.99 6.90 -0.97
CA PRO A 18 -8.94 6.00 -0.49
C PRO A 18 -8.45 5.08 -1.59
N LEU A 19 -7.13 4.93 -1.71
CA LEU A 19 -6.54 4.02 -2.69
C LEU A 19 -6.83 2.56 -2.30
N PRO A 20 -7.14 1.69 -3.28
CA PRO A 20 -7.29 0.26 -3.02
C PRO A 20 -6.00 -0.33 -2.46
N LEU A 21 -6.12 -1.24 -1.50
CA LEU A 21 -4.97 -1.98 -0.95
C LEU A 21 -4.33 -2.94 -1.97
N ASP A 22 -5.07 -3.34 -3.00
CA ASP A 22 -4.55 -4.17 -4.09
C ASP A 22 -3.60 -3.35 -4.98
N PRO A 23 -2.29 -3.67 -5.00
CA PRO A 23 -1.31 -2.94 -5.80
C PRO A 23 -1.62 -3.00 -7.31
N GLN A 24 -2.36 -4.02 -7.79
CA GLN A 24 -2.76 -4.12 -9.20
C GLN A 24 -3.87 -3.14 -9.60
N LYS A 25 -4.46 -2.43 -8.62
CA LYS A 25 -5.52 -1.43 -8.84
C LYS A 25 -5.01 0.01 -8.76
N THR A 26 -3.71 0.21 -8.59
CA THR A 26 -3.07 1.53 -8.62
C THR A 26 -1.89 1.55 -9.58
N THR A 27 -1.40 2.75 -9.89
CA THR A 27 -0.17 2.92 -10.67
C THR A 27 0.57 4.14 -10.15
N PHE A 28 1.87 3.98 -9.89
CA PHE A 28 2.76 5.08 -9.57
C PHE A 28 3.16 5.87 -10.83
N THR A 29 3.20 7.20 -10.73
CA THR A 29 3.55 8.10 -11.83
C THR A 29 4.85 8.87 -11.54
N GLY A 30 5.97 8.41 -12.12
CA GLY A 30 7.30 8.97 -11.85
C GLY A 30 7.51 10.44 -12.25
N CYS A 31 6.65 11.02 -13.08
CA CYS A 31 6.73 12.45 -13.39
C CYS A 31 6.31 13.36 -12.22
N CYS A 32 5.51 12.88 -11.26
CA CYS A 32 4.98 13.65 -10.13
C CYS A 32 4.96 12.90 -8.79
N SER A 33 5.51 11.69 -8.75
CA SER A 33 5.53 10.81 -7.58
C SER A 33 4.15 10.58 -6.96
N LYS A 34 3.13 10.45 -7.81
CA LYS A 34 1.77 10.20 -7.35
C LYS A 34 1.30 8.81 -7.75
N THR A 35 0.75 8.10 -6.77
CA THR A 35 0.00 6.88 -7.00
C THR A 35 -1.44 7.24 -7.32
N VAL A 36 -1.93 6.80 -8.48
CA VAL A 36 -3.27 7.10 -8.96
C VAL A 36 -4.03 5.78 -9.12
N CYS A 37 -5.31 5.75 -8.74
CA CYS A 37 -6.11 4.54 -8.95
C CYS A 37 -6.31 4.28 -10.45
N ASN A 38 -6.36 3.00 -10.80
CA ASN A 38 -6.49 2.56 -12.19
C ASN A 38 -7.82 2.97 -12.83
N GLY A 39 -8.85 3.25 -12.03
CA GLY A 39 -10.09 3.88 -12.49
C GLY A 39 -9.86 5.26 -13.11
N CYS A 40 -9.19 6.15 -12.39
CA CYS A 40 -8.87 7.50 -12.87
C CYS A 40 -7.91 7.47 -14.07
N ILE A 41 -6.96 6.54 -14.09
CA ILE A 41 -6.04 6.36 -15.24
C ILE A 41 -6.82 5.91 -16.47
N CYS A 42 -7.69 4.90 -16.34
CA CYS A 42 -8.52 4.40 -17.43
C CYS A 42 -9.45 5.48 -17.97
N ALA A 43 -10.14 6.22 -17.09
CA ALA A 43 -10.99 7.34 -17.48
C ALA A 43 -10.21 8.42 -18.26
N ASN A 44 -8.99 8.74 -17.83
CA ASN A 44 -8.13 9.69 -18.55
C ASN A 44 -7.73 9.16 -19.94
N MET A 45 -7.37 7.88 -20.03
CA MET A 45 -7.00 7.21 -21.28
C MET A 45 -8.17 7.17 -22.27
N ILE A 46 -9.39 6.84 -21.82
CA ILE A 46 -10.59 6.84 -22.67
C ILE A 46 -10.84 8.23 -23.25
N ARG A 47 -10.80 9.27 -22.41
CA ARG A 47 -10.94 10.67 -22.86
C ARG A 47 -9.90 11.05 -23.91
N GLU A 48 -8.66 10.61 -23.72
CA GLU A 48 -7.57 10.88 -24.66
C GLU A 48 -7.79 10.18 -26.01
N LEU A 49 -8.27 8.93 -26.01
CA LEU A 49 -8.58 8.18 -27.21
C LEU A 49 -9.76 8.78 -27.98
N GLU A 50 -10.88 9.03 -27.29
CA GLU A 50 -12.10 9.60 -27.90
C GLU A 50 -11.86 11.00 -28.46
N GLY A 51 -11.09 11.82 -27.73
CA GLY A 51 -10.73 13.17 -28.13
C GLY A 51 -9.54 13.26 -29.09
N LYS A 52 -8.93 12.14 -29.48
CA LYS A 52 -7.68 12.09 -30.27
C LYS A 52 -6.58 13.01 -29.70
N LEU A 53 -6.47 13.03 -28.37
CA LEU A 53 -5.54 13.89 -27.63
C LEU A 53 -4.20 13.16 -27.38
N GLN A 54 -3.15 13.95 -27.17
CA GLN A 54 -1.85 13.41 -26.78
C GLN A 54 -1.89 12.86 -25.34
N PRO A 55 -1.34 11.66 -25.09
CA PRO A 55 -1.32 11.06 -23.76
C PRO A 55 -0.55 11.89 -22.74
N LYS A 56 -1.20 12.18 -21.61
CA LYS A 56 -0.64 12.97 -20.52
C LYS A 56 -0.85 12.28 -19.18
N CYS A 57 0.04 12.56 -18.23
CA CYS A 57 -0.16 12.17 -16.84
C CYS A 57 -1.53 12.70 -16.35
N PRO A 58 -2.38 11.85 -15.75
CA PRO A 58 -3.71 12.26 -15.30
C PRO A 58 -3.66 13.34 -14.20
N PHE A 59 -2.58 13.39 -13.42
CA PHE A 59 -2.38 14.36 -12.34
C PHE A 59 -1.67 15.62 -12.83
N CYS A 60 -0.37 15.53 -13.16
CA CYS A 60 0.42 16.73 -13.45
C CYS A 60 0.38 17.19 -14.92
N ARG A 61 -0.39 16.52 -15.78
CA ARG A 61 -0.57 16.84 -17.22
C ARG A 61 0.69 16.88 -18.08
N ARG A 62 1.86 16.48 -17.55
CA ARG A 62 3.08 16.28 -18.35
C ARG A 62 2.86 15.15 -19.35
N SER A 63 3.47 15.28 -20.53
CA SER A 63 3.45 14.23 -21.54
C SER A 63 4.00 12.92 -20.97
N VAL A 64 3.39 11.81 -21.37
CA VAL A 64 3.87 10.48 -20.95
C VAL A 64 5.26 10.24 -21.57
N PRO A 65 6.25 9.74 -20.80
CA PRO A 65 7.59 9.47 -21.31
C PRO A 65 7.57 8.42 -22.43
N LYS A 66 8.35 8.68 -23.48
CA LYS A 66 8.39 7.88 -24.71
C LYS A 66 9.30 6.66 -24.62
N SER A 67 10.22 6.64 -23.66
CA SER A 67 11.16 5.54 -23.45
C SER A 67 11.31 5.20 -21.97
N GLN A 68 11.87 4.02 -21.71
CA GLN A 68 12.21 3.58 -20.36
C GLN A 68 13.28 4.49 -19.72
N GLU A 69 14.26 4.93 -20.50
CA GLU A 69 15.28 5.90 -20.05
C GLU A 69 14.66 7.23 -19.61
N GLU A 70 13.64 7.72 -20.32
CA GLU A 70 12.96 8.96 -19.93
C GLU A 70 12.17 8.76 -18.63
N ARG A 71 11.55 7.59 -18.43
CA ARG A 71 10.90 7.23 -17.16
C ARG A 71 11.90 7.24 -16.01
N GLU A 72 13.07 6.64 -16.22
CA GLU A 72 14.13 6.56 -15.21
C GLU A 72 14.72 7.94 -14.91
N ARG A 73 15.01 8.76 -15.94
CA ARG A 73 15.44 10.15 -15.74
C ARG A 73 14.42 10.96 -14.95
N ASN A 74 13.13 10.81 -15.23
CA ASN A 74 12.07 11.52 -14.49
C ASN A 74 12.01 11.08 -13.03
N MET A 75 12.18 9.78 -12.76
CA MET A 75 12.24 9.23 -11.41
C MET A 75 13.48 9.73 -10.65
N MET A 76 14.65 9.70 -11.26
CA MET A 76 15.90 10.15 -10.62
C MET A 76 15.83 11.63 -10.21
N LYS A 77 15.23 12.49 -11.05
CA LYS A 77 14.97 13.89 -10.68
C LYS A 77 14.12 14.04 -9.41
N ARG A 78 13.19 13.12 -9.15
CA ARG A 78 12.37 13.12 -7.92
C ARG A 78 13.20 12.68 -6.72
N ILE A 79 14.00 11.62 -6.88
CA ILE A 79 14.91 11.11 -5.85
C ILE A 79 15.95 12.18 -5.45
N GLU A 80 16.54 12.88 -6.42
CA GLU A 80 17.47 14.00 -6.18
C GLU A 80 16.81 15.14 -5.42
N ALA A 81 15.51 15.36 -5.65
CA ALA A 81 14.70 16.33 -4.93
C ALA A 81 14.21 15.83 -3.56
N SER A 82 14.75 14.73 -3.05
CA SER A 82 14.36 14.14 -1.75
C SER A 82 12.88 13.75 -1.65
N ASP A 83 12.29 13.32 -2.76
CA ASP A 83 10.91 12.83 -2.81
C ASP A 83 10.84 11.40 -2.24
N ARG A 84 10.16 11.24 -1.09
CA ARG A 84 10.14 9.98 -0.34
C ARG A 84 9.38 8.87 -1.07
N GLU A 85 8.28 9.21 -1.74
CA GLU A 85 7.49 8.25 -2.51
C GLU A 85 8.29 7.70 -3.70
N ALA A 86 9.05 8.55 -4.40
CA ALA A 86 9.95 8.12 -5.46
C ALA A 86 11.09 7.23 -4.96
N MET A 87 11.67 7.54 -3.80
CA MET A 87 12.67 6.67 -3.17
C MET A 87 12.08 5.32 -2.79
N CYS A 88 10.89 5.31 -2.19
CA CYS A 88 10.21 4.07 -1.82
C CYS A 88 9.92 3.20 -3.05
N GLU A 89 9.37 3.79 -4.12
CA GLU A 89 9.10 3.08 -5.37
C GLU A 89 10.38 2.53 -6.02
N MET A 90 11.47 3.29 -5.98
CA MET A 90 12.77 2.81 -6.45
C MET A 90 13.27 1.62 -5.62
N GLY A 91 13.12 1.67 -4.29
CA GLY A 91 13.44 0.55 -3.41
C GLY A 91 12.66 -0.71 -3.77
N THR A 92 11.34 -0.58 -3.97
CA THR A 92 10.47 -1.69 -4.40
C THR A 92 10.90 -2.28 -5.72
N ARG A 93 11.27 -1.43 -6.70
CA ARG A 93 11.79 -1.90 -7.98
C ARG A 93 13.10 -2.67 -7.83
N ARG A 94 14.07 -2.14 -7.09
CA ARG A 94 15.37 -2.81 -6.86
C ARG A 94 15.20 -4.15 -6.16
N CYS A 95 14.30 -4.23 -5.19
CA CYS A 95 13.94 -5.49 -4.53
C CYS A 95 13.39 -6.51 -5.55
N GLY A 96 12.50 -6.09 -6.44
CA GLY A 96 11.97 -6.93 -7.52
C GLY A 96 13.02 -7.39 -8.54
N GLU A 97 14.08 -6.61 -8.74
CA GLU A 97 15.26 -6.96 -9.54
C GLU A 97 16.25 -7.87 -8.78
N GLY A 98 16.02 -8.13 -7.49
CA GLY A 98 16.90 -8.93 -6.62
C GLY A 98 18.06 -8.14 -6.00
N ASP A 99 18.15 -6.83 -6.23
CA ASP A 99 19.14 -5.94 -5.62
C ASP A 99 18.64 -5.43 -4.27
N TYR A 100 18.68 -6.32 -3.28
CA TYR A 100 18.22 -6.02 -1.92
C TYR A 100 19.08 -4.96 -1.22
N SER A 101 20.35 -4.80 -1.60
CA SER A 101 21.24 -3.80 -0.99
C SER A 101 20.83 -2.40 -1.42
N ALA A 102 20.63 -2.18 -2.73
CA ALA A 102 20.10 -0.91 -3.22
C ALA A 102 18.69 -0.65 -2.66
N ALA A 103 17.83 -1.68 -2.57
CA ALA A 103 16.51 -1.55 -1.99
C ALA A 103 16.57 -1.06 -0.53
N PHE A 104 17.44 -1.66 0.29
CA PHE A 104 17.67 -1.26 1.68
C PHE A 104 18.08 0.21 1.78
N ASP A 105 19.00 0.67 0.94
CA ASP A 105 19.46 2.06 0.94
C ASP A 105 18.33 3.04 0.58
N TYR A 106 17.56 2.73 -0.47
CA TYR A 106 16.43 3.57 -0.88
C TYR A 106 15.33 3.62 0.17
N TRP A 107 14.94 2.47 0.73
CA TRP A 107 13.93 2.43 1.78
C TRP A 107 14.40 3.08 3.07
N THR A 108 15.68 2.96 3.45
CA THR A 108 16.24 3.67 4.61
C THR A 108 16.11 5.18 4.45
N ARG A 109 16.44 5.71 3.27
CA ARG A 109 16.30 7.14 2.97
C ARG A 109 14.83 7.58 2.93
N ALA A 110 13.94 6.79 2.33
CA ALA A 110 12.51 7.07 2.30
C ALA A 110 11.88 7.06 3.70
N ALA A 111 12.22 6.08 4.53
CA ALA A 111 11.77 5.97 5.92
C ALA A 111 12.28 7.15 6.78
N ALA A 112 13.53 7.59 6.58
CA ALA A 112 14.06 8.79 7.24
C ALA A 112 13.28 10.07 6.90
N LEU A 113 12.60 10.10 5.74
CA LEU A 113 11.69 11.17 5.33
C LEU A 113 10.22 10.93 5.74
N GLY A 114 9.95 9.86 6.49
CA GLY A 114 8.63 9.51 7.01
C GLY A 114 7.77 8.67 6.07
N ASP A 115 8.36 7.98 5.08
CA ASP A 115 7.61 7.06 4.24
C ASP A 115 7.19 5.79 5.00
N ILE A 116 5.89 5.60 5.16
CA ILE A 116 5.30 4.53 5.97
C ILE A 116 5.52 3.14 5.34
N HIS A 117 5.44 3.04 4.02
CA HIS A 117 5.62 1.77 3.32
C HIS A 117 7.09 1.34 3.37
N ALA A 118 8.03 2.28 3.25
CA ALA A 118 9.45 2.01 3.43
C ALA A 118 9.77 1.44 4.83
N HIS A 119 9.11 1.92 5.89
CA HIS A 119 9.23 1.28 7.21
C HIS A 119 8.76 -0.19 7.19
N PHE A 120 7.64 -0.50 6.53
CA PHE A 120 7.20 -1.88 6.40
C PHE A 120 8.24 -2.75 5.69
N GLU A 121 8.78 -2.30 4.56
CA GLU A 121 9.78 -3.06 3.79
C GLU A 121 11.10 -3.26 4.56
N LEU A 122 11.58 -2.24 5.28
CA LEU A 122 12.74 -2.39 6.17
C LEU A 122 12.52 -3.43 7.26
N SER A 123 11.29 -3.52 7.80
CA SER A 123 10.98 -4.55 8.79
C SER A 123 11.12 -5.97 8.21
N ILE A 124 10.77 -6.15 6.93
CA ILE A 124 10.92 -7.44 6.24
C ILE A 124 12.41 -7.79 6.08
N LEU A 125 13.25 -6.81 5.72
CA LEU A 125 14.68 -7.03 5.58
C LEU A 125 15.37 -7.39 6.91
N TYR A 126 15.02 -6.72 8.00
CA TYR A 126 15.53 -7.06 9.34
C TYR A 126 15.03 -8.41 9.86
N ARG A 127 13.82 -8.83 9.47
CA ARG A 127 13.29 -10.16 9.81
C ARG A 127 14.03 -11.28 9.05
N ASP A 128 14.21 -11.09 7.75
CA ASP A 128 14.75 -12.12 6.87
C ASP A 128 16.28 -12.22 6.98
N GLY A 129 16.96 -11.12 7.30
CA GLY A 129 18.41 -11.05 7.44
C GLY A 129 19.17 -11.14 6.11
N ARG A 130 18.59 -10.63 5.01
CA ARG A 130 19.12 -10.83 3.64
C ARG A 130 20.36 -9.98 3.34
N VAL A 131 20.34 -8.73 3.77
CA VAL A 131 21.38 -7.72 3.50
C VAL A 131 21.92 -7.07 4.78
N VAL A 132 21.22 -7.31 5.88
CA VAL A 132 21.57 -6.88 7.23
C VAL A 132 21.38 -8.07 8.15
N GLU A 133 22.06 -8.09 9.30
CA GLU A 133 21.81 -9.12 10.31
C GLU A 133 20.36 -9.08 10.79
N LYS A 134 19.83 -10.25 11.16
CA LYS A 134 18.51 -10.34 11.76
C LYS A 134 18.47 -9.55 13.06
N ASP A 135 17.48 -8.68 13.19
CA ASP A 135 17.31 -7.85 14.37
C ASP A 135 15.83 -7.65 14.67
N ASP A 136 15.30 -8.50 15.56
CA ASP A 136 13.89 -8.47 15.96
C ASP A 136 13.49 -7.13 16.58
N LYS A 137 14.41 -6.43 17.27
CA LYS A 137 14.10 -5.11 17.86
C LYS A 137 13.90 -4.08 16.77
N LYS A 138 14.78 -4.03 15.77
CA LYS A 138 14.61 -3.13 14.62
C LYS A 138 13.41 -3.52 13.78
N GLN A 139 13.19 -4.81 13.54
CA GLN A 139 11.98 -5.29 12.87
C GLN A 139 10.72 -4.74 13.57
N LEU A 140 10.58 -4.95 14.88
CA LEU A 140 9.41 -4.50 15.64
C LEU A 140 9.27 -2.98 15.63
N HIS A 141 10.38 -2.25 15.79
CA HIS A 141 10.37 -0.79 15.70
C HIS A 141 9.80 -0.31 14.35
N HIS A 142 10.30 -0.85 13.25
CA HIS A 142 9.82 -0.50 11.91
C HIS A 142 8.35 -0.92 11.69
N LEU A 143 7.95 -2.10 12.16
CA LEU A 143 6.55 -2.54 12.12
C LEU A 143 5.63 -1.63 12.92
N GLU A 144 6.03 -1.18 14.11
CA GLU A 144 5.24 -0.29 14.96
C GLU A 144 5.03 1.07 14.29
N VAL A 145 6.09 1.66 13.71
CA VAL A 145 6.00 2.91 12.96
C VAL A 145 5.05 2.76 11.76
N ALA A 146 5.26 1.71 10.95
CA ALA A 146 4.43 1.45 9.77
C ALA A 146 2.96 1.22 10.16
N ALA A 147 2.71 0.43 11.20
CA ALA A 147 1.37 0.15 11.70
C ALA A 147 0.66 1.42 12.18
N ILE A 148 1.34 2.28 12.96
CA ILE A 148 0.80 3.58 13.41
C ILE A 148 0.48 4.48 12.20
N GLY A 149 1.30 4.44 11.15
CA GLY A 149 1.09 5.15 9.89
C GLY A 149 0.00 4.58 8.97
N GLY A 150 -0.67 3.50 9.37
CA GLY A 150 -1.75 2.90 8.58
C GLY A 150 -1.32 1.81 7.60
N ASP A 151 -0.10 1.28 7.74
CA ASP A 151 0.28 0.08 7.00
C ASP A 151 -0.46 -1.14 7.55
N VAL A 152 -1.28 -1.72 6.67
CA VAL A 152 -2.20 -2.80 6.99
C VAL A 152 -1.44 -4.11 7.17
N SER A 153 -0.41 -4.34 6.35
CA SER A 153 0.46 -5.52 6.41
C SER A 153 1.31 -5.48 7.69
N ALA A 154 1.84 -4.32 8.05
CA ALA A 154 2.56 -4.12 9.30
C ALA A 154 1.67 -4.39 10.51
N ARG A 155 0.42 -3.89 10.47
CA ARG A 155 -0.56 -4.13 11.54
C ARG A 155 -0.88 -5.61 11.70
N ASN A 156 -1.09 -6.33 10.61
CA ASN A 156 -1.27 -7.79 10.61
C ASN A 156 -0.04 -8.52 11.18
N ASN A 157 1.17 -8.14 10.75
CA ASN A 157 2.41 -8.75 11.20
C ASN A 157 2.66 -8.57 12.71
N LEU A 158 2.29 -7.41 13.28
CA LEU A 158 2.30 -7.23 14.73
C LEU A 158 1.29 -8.15 15.42
N GLY A 159 0.10 -8.33 14.85
CA GLY A 159 -0.88 -9.29 15.37
C GLY A 159 -0.32 -10.71 15.44
N LEU A 160 0.29 -11.16 14.35
CA LEU A 160 0.94 -12.48 14.27
C LEU A 160 2.11 -12.60 15.27
N PHE A 161 2.89 -11.53 15.46
CA PHE A 161 3.97 -11.52 16.44
C PHE A 161 3.43 -11.65 17.88
N GLU A 162 2.40 -10.89 18.23
CA GLU A 162 1.76 -10.94 19.55
C GLU A 162 1.17 -12.32 19.84
N GLU A 163 0.52 -12.93 18.85
CA GLU A 163 -0.04 -14.28 18.93
C GLU A 163 1.05 -15.34 19.18
N LYS A 164 2.17 -15.29 18.44
CA LYS A 164 3.33 -16.18 18.67
C LYS A 164 3.91 -16.05 20.07
N THR A 165 3.82 -14.87 20.67
CA THR A 165 4.28 -14.62 22.04
C THR A 165 3.22 -14.90 23.11
N GLY A 166 2.06 -15.46 22.74
CA GLY A 166 0.97 -15.78 23.66
C GLY A 166 0.15 -14.58 24.14
N ARG A 167 0.37 -13.39 23.56
CA ARG A 167 -0.33 -12.14 23.91
C ARG A 167 -1.57 -11.95 23.04
N THR A 168 -2.49 -12.91 23.11
CA THR A 168 -3.67 -13.00 22.25
C THR A 168 -4.57 -11.76 22.34
N ASP A 169 -4.69 -11.13 23.52
CA ASP A 169 -5.49 -9.91 23.70
C ASP A 169 -4.94 -8.73 22.86
N ARG A 170 -3.62 -8.65 22.71
CA ARG A 170 -2.93 -7.64 21.90
C ARG A 170 -3.06 -7.98 20.42
N ALA A 171 -2.92 -9.26 20.06
CA ALA A 171 -3.10 -9.74 18.70
C ALA A 171 -4.49 -9.38 18.15
N VAL A 172 -5.55 -9.64 18.94
CA VAL A 172 -6.94 -9.28 18.58
C VAL A 172 -7.07 -7.79 18.28
N LYS A 173 -6.47 -6.91 19.11
CA LYS A 173 -6.50 -5.46 18.88
C LYS A 173 -5.83 -5.08 17.55
N HIS A 174 -4.70 -5.68 17.21
CA HIS A 174 -4.04 -5.47 15.92
C HIS A 174 -4.92 -5.92 14.76
N TYR A 175 -5.50 -7.13 14.85
CA TYR A 175 -6.36 -7.67 13.80
C TYR A 175 -7.63 -6.84 13.59
N ILE A 176 -8.29 -6.36 14.66
CA ILE A 176 -9.45 -5.47 14.54
C ILE A 176 -9.07 -4.17 13.83
N ILE A 177 -7.92 -3.57 14.13
CA ILE A 177 -7.46 -2.35 13.45
C ILE A 177 -7.19 -2.63 11.97
N ALA A 178 -6.49 -3.73 11.64
CA ALA A 178 -6.22 -4.13 10.27
C ALA A 178 -7.52 -4.41 9.49
N ALA A 179 -8.50 -5.08 10.10
CA ALA A 179 -9.80 -5.33 9.52
C ALA A 179 -10.50 -4.01 9.17
N LYS A 180 -10.52 -3.05 10.10
CA LYS A 180 -11.07 -1.71 9.89
C LYS A 180 -10.36 -0.88 8.82
N LEU A 181 -9.17 -1.28 8.39
CA LEU A 181 -8.45 -0.68 7.27
C LEU A 181 -8.70 -1.40 5.93
N GLY A 182 -9.54 -2.45 5.92
CA GLY A 182 -9.90 -3.22 4.73
C GLY A 182 -9.07 -4.48 4.51
N CYS A 183 -8.36 -4.98 5.52
CA CYS A 183 -7.59 -6.22 5.39
C CYS A 183 -8.48 -7.46 5.40
N ASP A 184 -8.49 -8.23 4.31
CA ASP A 184 -9.27 -9.46 4.22
C ASP A 184 -8.65 -10.61 5.04
N SER A 185 -7.33 -10.74 5.02
CA SER A 185 -6.62 -11.89 5.60
C SER A 185 -6.80 -12.02 7.11
N VAL A 186 -6.95 -10.90 7.82
CA VAL A 186 -7.16 -10.90 9.29
C VAL A 186 -8.57 -11.35 9.70
N LEU A 187 -9.56 -11.32 8.80
CA LEU A 187 -10.91 -11.77 9.12
C LEU A 187 -10.96 -13.27 9.41
N ILE A 188 -10.11 -14.05 8.75
CA ILE A 188 -9.96 -15.49 9.01
C ILE A 188 -9.43 -15.69 10.44
N ALA A 189 -8.36 -14.98 10.81
CA ALA A 189 -7.79 -15.05 12.16
C ALA A 189 -8.81 -14.64 13.23
N LEU A 190 -9.51 -13.51 13.02
CA LEU A 190 -10.55 -13.05 13.94
C LEU A 190 -11.70 -14.05 14.07
N LYS A 191 -12.09 -14.73 12.99
CA LYS A 191 -13.13 -15.75 13.00
C LYS A 191 -12.73 -16.96 13.84
N GLU A 192 -11.49 -17.43 13.72
CA GLU A 192 -11.00 -18.55 14.55
C GLU A 192 -10.90 -18.15 16.02
N LEU A 193 -10.36 -16.96 16.31
CA LEU A 193 -10.29 -16.43 17.68
C LEU A 193 -11.68 -16.21 18.30
N PHE A 194 -12.67 -15.82 17.49
CA PHE A 194 -14.07 -15.73 17.92
C PHE A 194 -14.65 -17.10 18.31
N LYS A 195 -14.40 -18.16 17.52
CA LYS A 195 -14.83 -19.53 17.86
C LYS A 195 -14.19 -20.04 19.15
N MET A 196 -12.97 -19.62 19.44
CA MET A 196 -12.26 -19.95 20.68
C MET A 196 -12.72 -19.12 21.89
N GLY A 197 -13.68 -18.19 21.72
CA GLY A 197 -14.15 -17.31 22.78
C GLY A 197 -13.18 -16.19 23.15
N MET A 198 -12.14 -15.96 22.35
CA MET A 198 -11.11 -14.93 22.59
C MET A 198 -11.51 -13.55 22.05
N VAL A 199 -12.55 -13.48 21.23
CA VAL A 199 -13.13 -12.24 20.68
C VAL A 199 -14.61 -12.20 21.03
N SER A 200 -15.10 -11.05 21.48
CA SER A 200 -16.53 -10.88 21.76
C SER A 200 -17.35 -10.84 20.47
N LYS A 201 -18.65 -11.11 20.56
CA LYS A 201 -19.57 -11.01 19.41
C LYS A 201 -19.62 -9.58 18.88
N GLU A 202 -19.59 -8.60 19.79
CA GLU A 202 -19.62 -7.17 19.52
C GLU A 202 -18.36 -6.74 18.75
N ASP A 203 -17.18 -7.18 19.19
CA ASP A 203 -15.91 -6.86 18.56
C ASP A 203 -15.79 -7.48 17.17
N PHE A 204 -16.16 -8.75 17.03
CA PHE A 204 -16.11 -9.44 15.75
C PHE A 204 -17.06 -8.79 14.73
N ALA A 205 -18.30 -8.50 15.15
CA ALA A 205 -19.26 -7.79 14.30
C ALA A 205 -18.80 -6.37 13.97
N GLY A 206 -18.15 -5.68 14.91
CA GLY A 206 -17.55 -4.36 14.70
C GLY A 206 -16.40 -4.38 13.69
N ALA A 207 -15.54 -5.42 13.73
CA ALA A 207 -14.47 -5.62 12.77
C ALA A 207 -15.02 -5.84 11.35
N LEU A 208 -16.06 -6.67 11.21
CA LEU A 208 -16.72 -6.90 9.92
C LEU A 208 -17.37 -5.64 9.34
N ARG A 209 -18.08 -4.86 10.16
CA ARG A 209 -18.68 -3.60 9.72
C ARG A 209 -17.63 -2.57 9.29
N GLY A 210 -16.55 -2.44 10.07
CA GLY A 210 -15.48 -1.51 9.76
C GLY A 210 -14.70 -1.92 8.50
N HIS A 211 -14.47 -3.22 8.32
CA HIS A 211 -13.90 -3.77 7.09
C HIS A 211 -14.77 -3.44 5.88
N GLN A 212 -16.07 -3.74 5.94
CA GLN A 212 -17.00 -3.44 4.86
C GLN A 212 -17.03 -1.93 4.52
N ALA A 213 -17.05 -1.06 5.54
CA ALA A 213 -17.00 0.39 5.34
C ALA A 213 -15.70 0.84 4.65
N ALA A 214 -14.55 0.26 5.01
CA ALA A 214 -13.29 0.56 4.34
C ALA A 214 -13.31 0.12 2.87
N ILE A 215 -13.82 -1.08 2.58
CA ILE A 215 -13.98 -1.58 1.20
C ILE A 215 -14.92 -0.68 0.39
N ASP A 216 -16.05 -0.28 0.97
CA ASP A 216 -17.02 0.60 0.29
C ASP A 216 -16.45 1.99 0.03
N ALA A 217 -15.66 2.54 0.96
CA ALA A 217 -14.94 3.81 0.75
C ALA A 217 -13.91 3.73 -0.39
N MET A 218 -13.38 2.54 -0.69
CA MET A 218 -12.48 2.29 -1.82
C MET A 218 -13.21 2.02 -3.14
N LYS A 219 -14.56 2.00 -3.20
CA LYS A 219 -15.29 1.83 -4.46
C LYS A 219 -15.46 3.15 -5.19
N SER A 220 -15.52 3.09 -6.51
CA SER A 220 -15.90 4.24 -7.34
C SER A 220 -16.39 3.76 -8.70
N PRO A 221 -17.35 4.45 -9.34
CA PRO A 221 -17.82 4.10 -10.67
C PRO A 221 -16.69 3.99 -11.71
N GLN A 222 -15.65 4.84 -11.61
CA GLN A 222 -14.52 4.80 -12.54
C GLN A 222 -13.65 3.54 -12.35
N ARG A 223 -13.52 3.04 -11.11
CA ARG A 223 -12.77 1.80 -10.83
C ARG A 223 -13.53 0.58 -11.37
N GLU A 224 -14.84 0.53 -11.17
CA GLU A 224 -15.73 -0.52 -11.71
C GLU A 224 -15.71 -0.53 -13.25
N ALA A 225 -15.90 0.64 -13.88
CA ALA A 225 -15.84 0.78 -15.33
C ALA A 225 -14.47 0.37 -15.91
N ALA A 226 -13.37 0.66 -15.20
CA ALA A 226 -12.04 0.25 -15.62
C ALA A 226 -11.82 -1.27 -15.53
N GLU A 227 -12.41 -1.95 -14.55
CA GLU A 227 -12.38 -3.40 -14.44
C GLU A 227 -13.18 -4.05 -15.58
N GLU A 228 -14.36 -3.54 -15.89
CA GLU A 228 -15.16 -4.00 -17.04
C GLU A 228 -14.42 -3.81 -18.37
N TYR A 229 -13.80 -2.64 -18.57
CA TYR A 229 -13.02 -2.36 -19.77
C TYR A 229 -11.87 -3.35 -19.93
N LYS A 230 -11.12 -3.64 -18.85
CA LYS A 230 -10.05 -4.64 -18.85
C LYS A 230 -10.58 -6.05 -19.15
N ALA A 231 -11.74 -6.42 -18.60
CA ALA A 231 -12.36 -7.72 -18.83
C ALA A 231 -12.74 -7.91 -20.32
N ARG A 232 -13.32 -6.88 -20.96
CA ARG A 232 -13.65 -6.91 -22.40
C ARG A 232 -12.41 -7.01 -23.30
N GLY A 233 -11.27 -6.48 -22.87
CA GLY A 233 -10.02 -6.53 -23.62
C GLY A 233 -9.28 -7.87 -23.56
N LYS A 234 -9.46 -8.66 -22.49
CA LYS A 234 -8.84 -10.00 -22.32
C LYS A 234 -9.57 -11.13 -23.05
N GLY A 235 -10.76 -10.86 -23.59
CA GLY A 235 -11.56 -11.81 -24.36
C GLY A 235 -11.40 -11.70 -25.88
N LYS A 236 -10.36 -11.01 -26.36
CA LYS A 236 -10.01 -10.85 -27.78
C LYS A 236 -8.65 -11.45 -28.09
#